data_AF-A0A7W2VAI4-F1
#
_entry.id   AF-A0A7W2VAI4-F1
#
_cell.length_a   1.000
_cell.length_b   1.000
_cell.length_c   1.000
_cell.angle_alpha   90.00
_cell.angle_beta   90.00
_cell.angle_gamma   90.00
#
_symmetry.space_group_name_H-M   'P 1'
#
loop_
_entity.id
_entity.type
_entity.pdbx_description
1 polymer ?
#
loop_
_entity_poly.entity_id
_entity_poly.type
_entity_poly.pdbx_seq_one_letter_code
_entity_poly.pdbx_strand_id
1 'polypeptide(L)'
;MKYIIALFFFCLPVGLFAKNHTPEQILQMINDKGARTVVSELDSNDNGESEWWNHIIPKIRSGTQAWLAVASALEPGVDASTAEDLKAALSEAIPHNPEDVLAILKDDKPLLTIEQVCAFANFPETEAESNKLYVDSIREMFKVNSPKGKRCLAVMIATVEHSVPFDKDI
;
A
#
# COMPACT_ATOMS: atom_id res chain seq x y z
N MET A 1 -9.45 20.36 65.27
CA MET A 1 -10.18 19.54 64.27
C MET A 1 -9.33 19.54 63.00
N LYS A 2 -8.78 18.38 62.61
CA LYS A 2 -7.86 18.21 61.48
C LYS A 2 -8.67 17.89 60.23
N TYR A 3 -8.51 18.67 59.16
CA TYR A 3 -9.11 18.40 57.85
C TYR A 3 -8.22 17.45 57.06
N ILE A 4 -8.76 16.30 56.68
CA ILE A 4 -8.13 15.35 55.75
C ILE A 4 -8.55 15.77 54.34
N ILE A 5 -7.61 16.25 53.54
CA ILE A 5 -7.82 16.49 52.10
C ILE A 5 -7.43 15.19 51.38
N ALA A 6 -8.43 14.48 50.87
CA ALA A 6 -8.22 13.31 50.02
C ALA A 6 -7.95 13.78 48.58
N LEU A 7 -6.71 13.64 48.13
CA LEU A 7 -6.31 13.85 46.73
C LEU A 7 -6.72 12.60 45.92
N PHE A 8 -7.83 12.71 45.19
CA PHE A 8 -8.26 11.72 44.21
C PHE A 8 -7.44 11.92 42.94
N PHE A 9 -6.39 11.12 42.75
CA PHE A 9 -5.58 11.11 41.54
C PHE A 9 -6.36 10.40 40.42
N PHE A 10 -7.05 11.18 39.59
CA PHE A 10 -7.76 10.69 38.41
C PHE A 10 -6.74 10.47 37.28
N CYS A 11 -6.06 9.32 37.27
CA CYS A 11 -5.31 8.87 36.10
C CYS A 11 -6.31 8.46 35.02
N LEU A 12 -6.69 9.40 34.15
CA LEU A 12 -7.28 9.04 32.86
C LEU A 12 -6.18 8.37 32.04
N PRO A 13 -6.36 7.12 31.57
CA PRO A 13 -5.46 6.55 30.59
C PRO A 13 -5.63 7.38 29.30
N VAL A 14 -4.66 8.24 29.01
CA VAL A 14 -4.55 8.83 27.68
C VAL A 14 -4.14 7.66 26.78
N GLY A 15 -5.13 7.00 26.18
CA GLY A 15 -4.87 6.07 25.09
C GLY A 15 -4.21 6.84 23.97
N LEU A 16 -2.92 6.61 23.76
CA LEU A 16 -2.23 6.99 22.52
C LEU A 16 -2.85 6.12 21.42
N PHE A 17 -3.92 6.62 20.81
CA PHE A 17 -4.43 6.02 19.58
C PHE A 17 -3.45 6.37 18.46
N ALA A 18 -2.86 5.36 17.84
CA ALA A 18 -2.16 5.53 16.57
C ALA A 18 -3.09 6.29 15.61
N LYS A 19 -2.57 7.39 15.05
CA LYS A 19 -3.35 8.24 14.15
C LYS A 19 -3.50 7.47 12.84
N ASN A 20 -4.69 6.97 12.55
CA ASN A 20 -5.01 6.25 11.33
C ASN A 20 -5.91 7.12 10.45
N HIS A 21 -5.32 7.89 9.54
CA HIS A 21 -6.07 8.80 8.67
C HIS A 21 -6.98 8.04 7.71
N THR A 22 -8.15 8.62 7.41
CA THR A 22 -9.02 8.10 6.35
C THR A 22 -8.49 8.49 4.96
N PRO A 23 -8.94 7.83 3.88
CA PRO A 23 -8.57 8.23 2.52
C PRO A 23 -8.79 9.72 2.24
N GLU A 24 -9.94 10.25 2.67
CA GLU A 24 -10.32 11.64 2.45
C GLU A 24 -9.37 12.60 3.18
N GLN A 25 -8.95 12.24 4.39
CA GLN A 25 -7.99 13.02 5.16
C GLN A 25 -6.62 13.02 4.48
N ILE A 26 -6.14 11.88 3.98
CA ILE A 26 -4.87 11.81 3.25
C ILE A 26 -4.94 12.61 1.94
N LEU A 27 -6.01 12.47 1.17
CA LEU A 27 -6.21 13.25 -0.05
C LEU A 27 -6.25 14.75 0.23
N GLN A 28 -6.93 15.16 1.31
CA GLN A 28 -6.95 16.56 1.74
C GLN A 28 -5.55 17.04 2.13
N MET A 29 -4.80 16.24 2.89
CA MET A 29 -3.41 16.55 3.22
C MET A 29 -2.55 16.71 1.97
N ILE A 30 -2.68 15.81 0.97
CA ILE A 30 -1.94 15.91 -0.30
C ILE A 30 -2.28 17.20 -1.04
N ASN A 31 -3.56 17.58 -1.06
CA ASN A 31 -3.98 18.84 -1.68
C ASN A 31 -3.41 20.06 -0.97
N ASP A 32 -3.32 20.02 0.36
CA ASP A 32 -2.89 21.17 1.17
C ASP A 32 -1.37 21.38 1.17
N LYS A 33 -0.57 20.31 1.18
CA LYS A 33 0.89 20.41 1.32
C LYS A 33 1.72 19.63 0.29
N GLY A 34 1.07 18.90 -0.62
CA GLY A 34 1.73 18.11 -1.65
C GLY A 34 2.10 16.69 -1.21
N ALA A 35 2.15 15.77 -2.18
CA ALA A 35 2.36 14.35 -1.95
C ALA A 35 3.67 14.04 -1.21
N ARG A 36 4.79 14.69 -1.58
CA ARG A 36 6.11 14.42 -0.99
C ARG A 36 6.14 14.69 0.51
N THR A 37 5.57 15.82 0.94
CA THR A 37 5.49 16.17 2.36
C THR A 37 4.57 15.22 3.10
N VAL A 38 3.45 14.81 2.49
CA VAL A 38 2.57 13.78 3.08
C VAL A 38 3.28 12.46 3.27
N VAL A 39 3.96 11.93 2.25
CA VAL A 39 4.71 10.67 2.34
C VAL A 39 5.75 10.76 3.46
N SER A 40 6.55 11.84 3.50
CA SER A 40 7.56 12.03 4.55
C SER A 40 6.96 12.05 5.96
N GLU A 41 5.78 12.64 6.16
CA GLU A 41 5.11 12.65 7.46
C GLU A 41 4.54 11.28 7.82
N LEU A 42 3.95 10.56 6.86
CA LEU A 42 3.37 9.23 7.09
C LEU A 42 4.44 8.17 7.35
N ASP A 43 5.58 8.26 6.65
CA ASP A 43 6.70 7.33 6.80
C ASP A 43 7.52 7.59 8.07
N SER A 44 7.47 8.83 8.59
CA SER A 44 8.17 9.20 9.83
C SER A 44 7.82 8.27 10.99
N ASN A 45 8.86 7.89 11.74
CA ASN A 45 8.74 6.98 12.88
C ASN A 45 8.95 7.72 14.22
N ASP A 46 8.65 9.02 14.26
CA ASP A 46 8.95 9.90 15.41
C ASP A 46 8.23 9.45 16.70
N ASN A 47 7.18 8.65 16.59
CA ASN A 47 6.39 8.12 17.70
C ASN A 47 6.55 6.61 17.91
N GLY A 48 7.51 5.95 17.24
CA GLY A 48 7.77 4.52 17.35
C GLY A 48 6.87 3.62 16.49
N GLU A 49 5.91 4.20 15.78
CA GLU A 49 5.12 3.53 14.74
C GLU A 49 4.98 4.43 13.51
N SER A 50 5.26 3.86 12.33
CA SER A 50 5.08 4.54 11.04
C SER A 50 3.68 4.26 10.50
N GLU A 51 2.89 5.32 10.29
CA GLU A 51 1.53 5.18 9.74
C GLU A 51 1.57 4.63 8.30
N TRP A 52 2.61 4.96 7.55
CA TRP A 52 2.88 4.40 6.22
C TRP A 52 2.78 2.88 6.23
N TRP A 53 3.57 2.25 7.09
CA TRP A 53 3.67 0.79 7.18
C TRP A 53 2.49 0.14 7.91
N ASN A 54 2.02 0.77 8.99
CA ASN A 54 1.02 0.16 9.87
C ASN A 54 -0.42 0.37 9.39
N HIS A 55 -0.66 1.33 8.50
CA HIS A 55 -2.01 1.70 8.08
C HIS A 55 -2.13 1.93 6.58
N ILE A 56 -1.32 2.81 5.98
CA ILE A 56 -1.49 3.22 4.58
C ILE A 56 -1.26 2.06 3.61
N ILE A 57 -0.10 1.40 3.70
CA ILE A 57 0.27 0.26 2.85
C ILE A 57 -0.73 -0.91 3.00
N PRO A 58 -1.08 -1.38 4.22
CA PRO A 58 -2.11 -2.40 4.41
C PRO A 58 -3.47 -2.03 3.81
N LYS A 59 -3.85 -0.74 3.83
CA LYS A 59 -5.11 -0.31 3.25
C LYS A 59 -5.07 -0.23 1.73
N ILE A 60 -3.95 0.17 1.13
CA ILE A 60 -3.78 0.12 -0.33
C ILE A 60 -3.83 -1.34 -0.82
N ARG A 61 -3.16 -2.26 -0.12
CA ARG A 61 -3.21 -3.72 -0.37
C ARG A 61 -4.62 -4.29 -0.45
N SER A 62 -5.58 -3.68 0.27
CA SER A 62 -6.98 -4.13 0.25
C SER A 62 -7.67 -3.95 -1.12
N GLY A 63 -7.11 -3.12 -2.01
CA GLY A 63 -7.70 -2.85 -3.33
C GLY A 63 -9.01 -2.05 -3.31
N THR A 64 -9.39 -1.48 -2.17
CA THR A 64 -10.60 -0.64 -2.10
C THR A 64 -10.40 0.65 -2.89
N GLN A 65 -11.41 1.05 -3.66
CA GLN A 65 -11.32 2.18 -4.60
C GLN A 65 -10.82 3.48 -3.96
N ALA A 66 -11.26 3.81 -2.74
CA ALA A 66 -10.83 5.00 -2.02
C ALA A 66 -9.31 4.98 -1.70
N TRP A 67 -8.77 3.82 -1.34
CA TRP A 67 -7.35 3.66 -1.06
C TRP A 67 -6.50 3.56 -2.35
N LEU A 68 -7.07 3.06 -3.45
CA LEU A 68 -6.42 3.14 -4.77
C LEU A 68 -6.32 4.60 -5.27
N ALA A 69 -7.31 5.45 -4.97
CA ALA A 69 -7.22 6.88 -5.24
C ALA A 69 -6.10 7.54 -4.42
N VAL A 70 -5.95 7.17 -3.14
CA VAL A 70 -4.84 7.60 -2.30
C VAL A 70 -3.49 7.16 -2.90
N ALA A 71 -3.36 5.89 -3.30
CA ALA A 71 -2.14 5.38 -3.92
C ALA A 71 -1.72 6.20 -5.15
N SER A 72 -2.69 6.51 -6.03
CA SER A 72 -2.44 7.33 -7.22
C SER A 72 -2.00 8.76 -6.86
N ALA A 73 -2.55 9.34 -5.79
CA ALA A 73 -2.21 10.69 -5.34
C ALA A 73 -0.85 10.77 -4.62
N LEU A 74 -0.41 9.68 -3.97
CA LEU A 74 0.89 9.59 -3.28
C LEU A 74 2.05 9.38 -4.25
N GLU A 75 1.81 8.82 -5.45
CA GLU A 75 2.81 8.48 -6.46
C GLU A 75 3.88 9.56 -6.74
N PRO A 76 3.56 10.86 -6.84
CA PRO A 76 4.58 11.89 -7.08
C PRO A 76 5.46 12.19 -5.85
N GLY A 77 5.07 11.69 -4.67
CA GLY A 77 5.72 11.97 -3.40
C GLY A 77 6.60 10.85 -2.87
N VAL A 78 6.50 9.64 -3.42
CA VAL A 78 7.28 8.48 -2.99
C VAL A 78 8.67 8.47 -3.64
N ASP A 79 9.65 7.98 -2.90
CA ASP A 79 10.99 7.64 -3.36
C ASP A 79 11.55 6.43 -2.59
N ALA A 80 12.61 5.82 -3.13
CA ALA A 80 13.31 4.68 -2.52
C ALA A 80 12.36 3.61 -1.94
N SER A 81 12.43 3.33 -0.64
CA SER A 81 11.59 2.32 0.04
C SER A 81 10.10 2.58 -0.17
N THR A 82 9.63 3.81 0.05
CA THR A 82 8.20 4.15 -0.10
C THR A 82 7.69 3.92 -1.52
N ALA A 83 8.54 4.07 -2.53
CA ALA A 83 8.16 3.75 -3.91
C ALA A 83 8.04 2.23 -4.14
N GLU A 84 8.92 1.43 -3.54
CA GLU A 84 8.81 -0.03 -3.57
C GLU A 84 7.57 -0.52 -2.82
N ASP A 85 7.27 0.04 -1.65
CA ASP A 85 6.11 -0.35 -0.85
C ASP A 85 4.81 -0.04 -1.57
N LEU A 86 4.72 1.13 -2.20
CA LEU A 86 3.54 1.53 -2.95
C LEU A 86 3.30 0.61 -4.14
N LYS A 87 4.36 0.24 -4.88
CA LYS A 87 4.28 -0.74 -5.97
C LYS A 87 3.87 -2.11 -5.45
N ALA A 88 4.45 -2.53 -4.33
CA ALA A 88 4.15 -3.83 -3.72
C ALA A 88 2.69 -3.91 -3.27
N ALA A 89 2.22 -2.87 -2.58
CA ALA A 89 0.83 -2.77 -2.14
C ALA A 89 -0.16 -2.85 -3.31
N LEU A 90 0.16 -2.23 -4.45
CA LEU A 90 -0.70 -2.29 -5.64
C LEU A 90 -0.65 -3.64 -6.35
N SER A 91 0.48 -4.32 -6.35
CA SER A 91 0.60 -5.68 -6.87
C SER A 91 -0.25 -6.64 -6.04
N GLU A 92 -0.18 -6.51 -4.70
CA GLU A 92 -0.98 -7.26 -3.74
C GLU A 92 -2.47 -6.92 -3.77
N ALA A 93 -2.86 -5.76 -4.31
CA ALA A 93 -4.26 -5.37 -4.49
C ALA A 93 -4.92 -6.04 -5.72
N ILE A 94 -4.16 -6.58 -6.67
CA ILE A 94 -4.69 -7.14 -7.91
C ILE A 94 -5.69 -8.29 -7.67
N PRO A 95 -5.43 -9.27 -6.77
CA PRO A 95 -6.40 -10.32 -6.44
C PRO A 95 -7.72 -9.80 -5.86
N HIS A 96 -7.76 -8.57 -5.38
CA HIS A 96 -8.93 -8.00 -4.70
C HIS A 96 -9.75 -7.12 -5.62
N ASN A 97 -9.10 -6.34 -6.50
CA ASN A 97 -9.77 -5.41 -7.40
C ASN A 97 -8.93 -5.12 -8.66
N PRO A 98 -8.83 -6.07 -9.59
CA PRO A 98 -7.91 -5.96 -10.72
C PRO A 98 -8.27 -4.82 -11.67
N GLU A 99 -9.56 -4.52 -11.85
CA GLU A 99 -10.01 -3.47 -12.78
C GLU A 99 -9.65 -2.07 -12.27
N ASP A 100 -9.92 -1.76 -11.00
CA ASP A 100 -9.60 -0.45 -10.44
C ASP A 100 -8.09 -0.25 -10.25
N VAL A 101 -7.33 -1.32 -9.95
CA VAL A 101 -5.86 -1.23 -9.95
C VAL A 101 -5.38 -0.81 -11.34
N LEU A 102 -5.82 -1.47 -12.42
CA LEU A 102 -5.45 -1.10 -13.79
C LEU A 102 -5.93 0.30 -14.21
N ALA A 103 -7.00 0.79 -13.61
CA ALA A 103 -7.53 2.12 -13.89
C ALA A 103 -6.56 3.23 -13.43
N ILE A 104 -5.84 3.01 -12.34
CA ILE A 104 -4.88 4.01 -11.81
C ILE A 104 -3.48 3.92 -12.44
N LEU A 105 -3.15 2.81 -13.12
CA LEU A 105 -1.86 2.65 -13.80
C LEU A 105 -1.81 3.46 -15.09
N LYS A 106 -0.70 4.17 -15.32
CA LYS A 106 -0.48 5.00 -16.50
C LYS A 106 0.95 4.87 -17.01
N ASP A 107 1.10 4.72 -18.33
CA ASP A 107 2.40 4.56 -18.98
C ASP A 107 3.24 5.85 -18.97
N ASP A 108 2.63 7.01 -18.73
CA ASP A 108 3.31 8.31 -18.63
C ASP A 108 3.82 8.61 -17.21
N LYS A 109 3.64 7.67 -16.28
CA LYS A 109 4.10 7.77 -14.89
C LYS A 109 5.37 6.94 -14.67
N PRO A 110 6.32 7.40 -13.84
CA PRO A 110 7.58 6.68 -13.59
C PRO A 110 7.44 5.40 -12.75
N LEU A 111 6.41 5.31 -11.88
CA LEU A 111 6.30 4.24 -10.87
C LEU A 111 5.05 3.36 -11.00
N LEU A 112 3.93 3.93 -11.40
CA LEU A 112 2.65 3.21 -11.49
C LEU A 112 2.34 2.81 -12.92
N THR A 113 3.23 1.99 -13.49
CA THR A 113 3.09 1.39 -14.81
C THR A 113 2.56 -0.04 -14.73
N ILE A 114 2.05 -0.56 -15.85
CA ILE A 114 1.65 -1.97 -15.95
C ILE A 114 2.84 -2.88 -15.72
N GLU A 115 4.00 -2.55 -16.28
CA GLU A 115 5.21 -3.37 -16.19
C GLU A 115 5.73 -3.50 -14.75
N GLN A 116 5.62 -2.45 -13.95
CA GLN A 116 6.12 -2.49 -12.57
C GLN A 116 5.14 -3.17 -11.61
N VAL A 117 3.84 -2.92 -11.76
CA VAL A 117 2.82 -3.45 -10.82
C VAL A 117 2.40 -4.87 -11.20
N CYS A 118 2.29 -5.20 -12.49
CA CYS A 118 1.90 -6.54 -12.91
C CYS A 118 3.04 -7.56 -12.89
N ALA A 119 4.27 -7.12 -12.60
CA ALA A 119 5.43 -7.98 -12.41
C ALA A 119 5.58 -8.51 -10.98
N PHE A 120 4.51 -8.45 -10.16
CA PHE A 120 4.50 -8.92 -8.78
C PHE A 120 5.57 -8.28 -7.89
N ALA A 121 5.61 -6.95 -7.81
CA ALA A 121 6.37 -6.33 -6.73
C ALA A 121 5.79 -6.84 -5.39
N ASN A 122 6.55 -7.55 -4.57
CA ASN A 122 6.14 -7.98 -3.25
C ASN A 122 7.36 -8.33 -2.39
N PHE A 123 7.14 -8.47 -1.09
CA PHE A 123 8.16 -8.88 -0.11
C PHE A 123 7.61 -10.04 0.74
N PRO A 124 7.47 -11.25 0.16
CA PRO A 124 6.89 -12.39 0.84
C PRO A 124 7.89 -13.03 1.82
N GLU A 125 7.41 -13.48 2.98
CA GLU A 125 8.24 -14.19 3.97
C GLU A 125 8.41 -15.66 3.59
N THR A 126 7.50 -16.19 2.77
CA THR A 126 7.50 -17.59 2.33
C THR A 126 7.18 -17.75 0.85
N GLU A 127 7.71 -18.82 0.26
CA GLU A 127 7.36 -19.24 -1.10
C GLU A 127 5.84 -19.46 -1.25
N ALA A 128 5.17 -19.95 -0.20
CA ALA A 128 3.73 -20.19 -0.21
C ALA A 128 2.93 -18.89 -0.36
N GLU A 129 3.35 -17.82 0.30
CA GLU A 129 2.74 -16.49 0.16
C GLU A 129 2.96 -15.92 -1.24
N SER A 130 4.18 -16.05 -1.77
CA SER A 130 4.51 -15.61 -3.13
C SER A 130 3.66 -16.33 -4.18
N ASN A 131 3.63 -17.66 -4.13
CA ASN A 131 2.82 -18.49 -5.03
C ASN A 131 1.33 -18.18 -4.92
N LYS A 132 0.84 -17.90 -3.70
CA LYS A 132 -0.56 -17.51 -3.50
C LYS A 132 -0.86 -16.19 -4.24
N LEU A 133 -0.01 -15.17 -4.10
CA LEU A 133 -0.19 -13.90 -4.82
C LEU A 133 -0.21 -14.13 -6.34
N TYR A 134 0.74 -14.89 -6.88
CA TYR A 134 0.83 -15.13 -8.32
C TYR A 134 -0.42 -15.80 -8.86
N VAL A 135 -0.83 -16.90 -8.22
CA VAL A 135 -1.98 -17.68 -8.66
C VAL A 135 -3.27 -16.89 -8.55
N ASP A 136 -3.50 -16.19 -7.43
CA ASP A 136 -4.73 -15.44 -7.24
C ASP A 136 -4.81 -14.23 -8.18
N SER A 137 -3.70 -13.50 -8.36
CA SER A 137 -3.65 -12.36 -9.28
C SER A 137 -3.90 -12.78 -10.72
N ILE A 138 -3.27 -13.87 -11.19
CA ILE A 138 -3.46 -14.38 -12.55
C ILE A 138 -4.92 -14.80 -12.76
N ARG A 139 -5.52 -15.50 -11.80
CA ARG A 139 -6.93 -15.93 -11.87
C ARG A 139 -7.89 -14.75 -12.00
N GLU A 140 -7.69 -13.70 -11.21
CA GLU A 140 -8.54 -12.50 -11.29
C GLU A 140 -8.26 -11.71 -12.57
N MET A 141 -7.00 -11.59 -12.99
CA MET A 141 -6.62 -10.87 -14.20
C MET A 141 -7.15 -11.54 -15.47
N PHE A 142 -7.26 -12.87 -15.51
CA PHE A 142 -7.92 -13.60 -16.61
C PHE A 142 -9.37 -13.18 -16.85
N LYS A 143 -10.06 -12.64 -15.84
CA LYS A 143 -11.44 -12.16 -15.96
C LYS A 143 -11.52 -10.77 -16.60
N VAL A 144 -10.42 -10.01 -16.60
CA VAL A 144 -10.37 -8.64 -17.12
C VAL A 144 -10.06 -8.64 -18.62
N ASN A 145 -11.10 -8.46 -19.44
CA ASN A 145 -10.99 -8.57 -20.90
C ASN A 145 -10.49 -7.30 -21.63
N SER A 146 -10.09 -6.27 -20.89
CA SER A 146 -9.58 -5.01 -21.46
C SER A 146 -8.17 -5.16 -22.05
N PRO A 147 -7.74 -4.26 -22.95
CA PRO A 147 -6.35 -4.25 -23.44
C PRO A 147 -5.31 -4.14 -22.32
N LYS A 148 -5.58 -3.32 -21.29
CA LYS A 148 -4.73 -3.22 -20.09
C LYS A 148 -4.67 -4.54 -19.33
N GLY A 149 -5.82 -5.21 -19.16
CA GLY A 149 -5.88 -6.52 -18.49
C GLY A 149 -5.07 -7.59 -19.21
N LYS A 150 -5.21 -7.67 -20.55
CA LYS A 150 -4.41 -8.60 -21.37
C LYS A 150 -2.91 -8.31 -21.29
N ARG A 151 -2.50 -7.05 -21.30
CA ARG A 151 -1.09 -6.65 -21.14
C ARG A 151 -0.56 -7.01 -19.76
N CYS A 152 -1.32 -6.71 -18.71
CA CYS A 152 -0.96 -7.06 -17.34
C CYS A 152 -0.80 -8.58 -17.16
N LEU A 153 -1.73 -9.37 -17.70
CA LEU A 153 -1.64 -10.84 -17.70
C LEU A 153 -0.39 -11.35 -18.43
N ALA A 154 -0.03 -10.74 -19.56
CA ALA A 154 1.18 -11.11 -20.29
C ALA A 154 2.46 -10.84 -19.47
N VAL A 155 2.51 -9.70 -18.76
CA VAL A 155 3.61 -9.39 -17.84
C VAL A 155 3.67 -10.43 -16.72
N MET A 156 2.54 -10.75 -16.07
CA MET A 156 2.49 -11.75 -15.01
C MET A 156 3.01 -13.13 -15.45
N ILE A 157 2.58 -13.59 -16.63
CA ILE A 157 3.03 -14.87 -17.20
C ILE A 157 4.54 -14.82 -17.45
N ALA A 158 5.03 -13.75 -18.08
CA ALA A 158 6.46 -13.59 -18.33
C ALA A 158 7.29 -13.57 -17.03
N THR A 159 6.80 -12.92 -15.98
CA THR A 159 7.47 -12.93 -14.67
C THR A 159 7.56 -14.33 -14.08
N VAL A 160 6.47 -15.12 -14.15
CA VAL A 160 6.48 -16.51 -13.65
C VAL A 160 7.40 -17.40 -14.49
N GLU A 161 7.38 -17.25 -15.82
CA GLU A 161 8.26 -18.01 -16.74
C GLU A 161 9.75 -17.80 -16.46
N HIS A 162 10.14 -16.61 -16.00
CA HIS A 162 11.53 -16.26 -15.67
C HIS A 162 11.82 -16.30 -14.17
N SER A 163 10.92 -16.84 -13.36
CA SER A 163 11.09 -16.94 -11.92
C SER A 163 12.29 -17.83 -11.56
N VAL A 164 13.02 -17.41 -10.52
CA VAL A 164 14.07 -18.21 -9.89
C VAL A 164 13.50 -18.92 -8.65
N PRO A 165 14.17 -19.95 -8.11
CA PRO A 165 13.77 -20.53 -6.83
C PRO A 165 13.63 -19.44 -5.76
N PHE A 166 12.61 -19.58 -4.92
CA PHE A 166 12.35 -18.62 -3.85
C PHE A 166 13.56 -18.49 -2.92
N ASP A 167 13.94 -17.24 -2.66
CA ASP A 167 14.93 -16.86 -1.66
C ASP A 167 14.37 -15.66 -0.90
N LYS A 168 14.30 -15.74 0.42
CA LYS A 168 13.76 -14.69 1.28
C LYS A 168 14.75 -13.54 1.52
N ASP A 169 16.03 -13.76 1.20
CA ASP A 169 17.12 -12.84 1.51
C ASP A 169 17.62 -12.06 0.27
N ILE A 170 16.94 -12.22 -0.88
CA ILE A 170 17.17 -11.51 -2.16
C ILE A 170 16.06 -10.48 -2.37
#